data_AF-A0A6G3ZZ47-F1
#
_entry.id   AF-A0A6G3ZZ47-F1
#
_cell.length_a   1.000
_cell.length_b   1.000
_cell.length_c   1.000
_cell.angle_alpha   90.00
_cell.angle_beta   90.00
_cell.angle_gamma   90.00
#
_symmetry.space_group_name_H-M   'P 1'
#
loop_
_entity.id
_entity.type
_entity.pdbx_description
1 polymer ?
#
loop_
_entity_poly.entity_id
_entity_poly.type
_entity_poly.pdbx_seq_one_letter_code
_entity_poly.pdbx_strand_id
1 'polypeptide(L)'
;MNREIYRISPYWWYYYPINSNRPIGPNTPVVPSHPPWMIFTEVDWINRKYDEMISKGVKGTPITPVSPTPDGAGFYRHYRGLFDWSIYFHPKTKAHSIMGPPREKWASLGWERSPLGYPISDGSLIENNSGVYQYFQNGIIIWINLIGQNTIAAVWGPIWEIYKQYTILDFGYPLSDEKPTIGGRGGYIYFRHPDSHQDRLIIYKKGHDRAYVVYPGMRAKWQELGGELGSLGFPISEEEGRPGYNGGTIQRFEGGSLIWTPSTGTYLEGSQPPQTNHTTTPTVGYSKVMINNCNTARRPITVWVDDGSGFQQLKTLNHQYDEWGTCPVGDPYVLELKNGVLSQIVCVDEGALECGVNDPTKAACRRFEIVLFGNSNGPVYPNPLKVS
;
A
#
# COMPACT_ATOMS: atom_id res chain seq x y z
N MET A 1 18.01 -18.39 26.96
CA MET A 1 18.72 -19.35 26.07
C MET A 1 17.64 -20.32 25.58
N ASN A 2 17.28 -20.48 24.32
CA ASN A 2 18.03 -20.31 23.08
C ASN A 2 17.23 -19.54 22.02
N ARG A 3 17.96 -18.76 21.22
CA ARG A 3 17.53 -18.14 19.98
C ARG A 3 17.50 -19.22 18.90
N GLU A 4 16.38 -19.40 18.21
CA GLU A 4 16.41 -19.98 16.86
C GLU A 4 16.33 -18.86 15.83
N ILE A 5 17.33 -18.87 14.96
CA ILE A 5 17.66 -17.86 13.98
C ILE A 5 16.85 -18.19 12.71
N TYR A 6 15.91 -17.33 12.34
CA TYR A 6 15.28 -17.39 11.02
C TYR A 6 16.33 -17.03 9.96
N ARG A 7 16.94 -18.05 9.34
CA ARG A 7 17.66 -17.88 8.08
C ARG A 7 16.66 -17.77 6.95
N ILE A 8 16.60 -16.59 6.34
CA ILE A 8 16.01 -16.36 5.02
C ILE A 8 16.86 -17.15 4.03
N SER A 9 16.30 -18.21 3.44
CA SER A 9 16.95 -19.00 2.39
C SER A 9 16.28 -18.70 1.04
N PRO A 10 17.06 -18.53 -0.06
CA PRO A 10 16.51 -18.22 -1.38
C PRO A 10 15.74 -19.41 -1.95
N TYR A 11 14.57 -19.14 -2.50
CA TYR A 11 13.64 -20.12 -3.07
C TYR A 11 14.21 -20.79 -4.33
N TRP A 12 14.95 -21.88 -4.16
CA TRP A 12 15.13 -22.91 -5.17
C TRP A 12 15.10 -24.27 -4.48
N TRP A 13 14.17 -25.14 -4.92
CA TRP A 13 13.97 -26.54 -4.52
C TRP A 13 13.32 -26.79 -3.15
N TYR A 14 11.99 -27.01 -3.13
CA TYR A 14 11.37 -27.96 -2.19
C TYR A 14 10.09 -28.56 -2.79
N TYR A 15 10.20 -29.81 -3.21
CA TYR A 15 9.11 -30.78 -3.16
C TYR A 15 8.82 -31.02 -1.66
N TYR A 16 7.58 -30.80 -1.20
CA TYR A 16 7.15 -31.30 0.11
C TYR A 16 6.23 -32.52 -0.05
N PRO A 17 6.41 -33.55 0.79
CA PRO A 17 5.78 -34.85 0.63
C PRO A 17 4.32 -34.85 1.07
N ILE A 18 3.58 -35.69 0.36
CA ILE A 18 2.16 -36.01 0.53
C ILE A 18 1.97 -36.74 1.86
N ASN A 19 1.17 -36.19 2.78
CA ASN A 19 0.50 -36.99 3.81
C ASN A 19 -1.00 -37.03 3.52
N SER A 20 -1.36 -37.80 2.49
CA SER A 20 -2.66 -38.48 2.40
C SER A 20 -2.50 -39.76 1.57
N ASN A 21 -1.93 -40.79 2.18
CA ASN A 21 -1.98 -42.13 1.59
C ASN A 21 -3.42 -42.66 1.68
N ARG A 22 -4.14 -42.71 0.55
CA ARG A 22 -5.14 -43.76 0.30
C ARG A 22 -4.88 -44.38 -1.08
N PRO A 23 -4.73 -45.71 -1.16
CA PRO A 23 -4.48 -46.39 -2.42
C PRO A 23 -5.73 -46.36 -3.31
N ILE A 24 -5.55 -46.00 -4.58
CA ILE A 24 -6.56 -46.04 -5.63
C ILE A 24 -6.66 -47.50 -6.09
N GLY A 25 -7.62 -48.26 -5.54
CA GLY A 25 -7.94 -49.62 -5.99
C GLY A 25 -9.04 -49.64 -7.06
N PRO A 26 -9.29 -50.79 -7.71
CA PRO A 26 -10.26 -50.96 -8.82
C PRO A 26 -11.74 -50.75 -8.44
N ASN A 27 -12.02 -50.33 -7.20
CA ASN A 27 -13.34 -49.95 -6.70
C ASN A 27 -13.40 -48.44 -6.44
N THR A 28 -13.05 -47.62 -7.42
CA THR A 28 -13.31 -46.18 -7.38
C THR A 28 -14.82 -45.98 -7.18
N PRO A 29 -15.29 -45.30 -6.12
CA PRO A 29 -16.71 -45.08 -5.94
C PRO A 29 -17.25 -44.33 -7.16
N VAL A 30 -18.29 -44.89 -7.78
CA VAL A 30 -19.13 -44.15 -8.72
C VAL A 30 -19.53 -42.85 -8.03
N VAL A 31 -19.26 -41.72 -8.70
CA VAL A 31 -19.68 -40.39 -8.27
C VAL A 31 -21.14 -40.50 -7.80
N PRO A 32 -21.46 -40.29 -6.51
CA PRO A 32 -22.83 -40.41 -6.05
C PRO A 32 -23.69 -39.45 -6.85
N SER A 33 -24.80 -39.95 -7.39
CA SER A 33 -25.85 -39.12 -7.99
C SER A 33 -26.16 -37.95 -7.06
N HIS A 34 -25.97 -36.74 -7.56
CA HIS A 34 -26.09 -35.48 -6.83
C HIS A 34 -27.40 -35.41 -6.02
N PRO A 35 -27.38 -34.83 -4.81
CA PRO A 35 -28.59 -34.65 -4.02
C PRO A 35 -29.61 -33.76 -4.75
N PRO A 36 -30.94 -34.01 -4.63
CA PRO A 36 -31.98 -33.38 -5.45
C PRO A 36 -32.14 -31.85 -5.35
N TRP A 37 -31.40 -31.20 -4.46
CA TRP A 37 -31.40 -29.75 -4.26
C TRP A 37 -30.21 -29.04 -4.93
N MET A 38 -29.27 -29.76 -5.56
CA MET A 38 -28.31 -29.15 -6.48
C MET A 38 -29.03 -28.71 -7.75
N ILE A 39 -29.28 -27.41 -7.87
CA ILE A 39 -29.60 -26.81 -9.16
C ILE A 39 -28.30 -26.89 -9.99
N PHE A 40 -28.37 -27.16 -11.30
CA PHE A 40 -27.19 -27.30 -12.18
C PHE A 40 -26.27 -26.06 -12.24
N THR A 41 -26.55 -25.00 -11.49
CA THR A 41 -25.93 -23.68 -11.64
C THR A 41 -24.53 -23.55 -11.03
N GLU A 42 -24.24 -24.19 -9.89
CA GLU A 42 -23.06 -23.93 -9.06
C GLU A 42 -21.79 -24.60 -9.61
N VAL A 43 -21.91 -25.86 -10.03
CA VAL A 43 -20.85 -26.58 -10.76
C VAL A 43 -20.55 -25.85 -12.08
N ASP A 44 -21.58 -25.34 -12.75
CA ASP A 44 -21.42 -24.54 -13.97
C ASP A 44 -20.67 -23.23 -13.72
N TRP A 45 -20.89 -22.54 -12.60
CA TRP A 45 -20.11 -21.34 -12.26
C TRP A 45 -18.62 -21.64 -12.10
N ILE A 46 -18.27 -22.72 -11.41
CA ILE A 46 -16.86 -23.11 -11.22
C ILE A 46 -16.24 -23.60 -12.53
N ASN A 47 -16.97 -24.38 -13.33
CA ASN A 47 -16.47 -24.86 -14.62
C ASN A 47 -16.31 -23.71 -15.64
N ARG A 48 -17.29 -22.81 -15.76
CA ARG A 48 -17.15 -21.62 -16.62
C ARG A 48 -15.94 -20.77 -16.21
N LYS A 49 -15.75 -20.57 -14.90
CA LYS A 49 -14.59 -19.82 -14.42
C LYS A 49 -13.29 -20.56 -14.73
N TYR A 50 -13.27 -21.89 -14.61
CA TYR A 50 -12.11 -22.69 -15.00
C TYR A 50 -11.79 -22.50 -16.49
N ASP A 51 -12.78 -22.60 -17.37
CA ASP A 51 -12.59 -22.40 -18.82
C ASP A 51 -12.08 -20.98 -19.14
N GLU A 52 -12.56 -19.97 -18.42
CA GLU A 52 -12.05 -18.59 -18.49
C GLU A 52 -10.57 -18.50 -18.09
N MET A 53 -10.17 -19.20 -17.02
CA MET A 53 -8.77 -19.21 -16.58
C MET A 53 -7.88 -19.93 -17.60
N ILE A 54 -8.34 -21.06 -18.15
CA ILE A 54 -7.61 -21.80 -19.20
C ILE A 54 -7.45 -20.94 -20.46
N SER A 55 -8.49 -20.23 -20.89
CA SER A 55 -8.43 -19.36 -22.07
C SER A 55 -7.47 -18.18 -21.89
N LYS A 56 -7.26 -17.71 -20.66
CA LYS A 56 -6.22 -16.74 -20.27
C LYS A 56 -4.82 -17.37 -20.12
N GLY A 57 -4.65 -18.64 -20.46
CA GLY A 57 -3.37 -19.35 -20.41
C GLY A 57 -2.96 -19.85 -19.02
N VAL A 58 -3.84 -19.75 -18.02
CA VAL A 58 -3.58 -20.35 -16.70
C VAL A 58 -3.63 -21.87 -16.84
N LYS A 59 -2.58 -22.54 -16.40
CA LYS A 59 -2.50 -24.01 -16.44
C LYS A 59 -2.86 -24.59 -15.09
N GLY A 60 -3.66 -25.65 -15.08
CA GLY A 60 -3.75 -26.51 -13.91
C GLY A 60 -4.77 -27.62 -14.05
N THR A 61 -4.58 -28.68 -13.27
CA THR A 61 -5.50 -29.83 -13.21
C THR A 61 -6.29 -29.81 -11.90
N PRO A 62 -7.57 -30.20 -11.92
CA PRO A 62 -8.37 -30.27 -10.70
C PRO A 62 -7.80 -31.34 -9.76
N ILE A 63 -7.66 -30.99 -8.47
CA ILE A 63 -7.19 -31.91 -7.43
C ILE A 63 -8.28 -32.30 -6.43
N THR A 64 -9.41 -31.60 -6.45
CA THR A 64 -10.62 -31.96 -5.70
C THR A 64 -11.84 -31.98 -6.62
N PRO A 65 -12.92 -32.70 -6.27
CA PRO A 65 -14.22 -32.42 -6.86
C PRO A 65 -14.70 -31.00 -6.47
N VAL A 66 -15.73 -30.51 -7.17
CA VAL A 66 -16.50 -29.36 -6.69
C VAL A 66 -17.17 -29.77 -5.38
N SER A 67 -16.84 -29.07 -4.30
CA SER A 67 -17.28 -29.42 -2.94
C SER A 67 -17.93 -28.22 -2.27
N PRO A 68 -18.93 -28.42 -1.40
CA PRO A 68 -19.46 -27.34 -0.59
C PRO A 68 -18.37 -26.81 0.33
N THR A 69 -18.36 -25.49 0.56
CA THR A 69 -17.47 -24.88 1.54
C THR A 69 -17.84 -25.30 2.96
N PRO A 70 -16.87 -25.37 3.87
CA PRO A 70 -17.12 -25.66 5.28
C PRO A 70 -18.20 -24.79 5.96
N ASP A 71 -18.35 -23.52 5.61
CA ASP A 71 -19.42 -22.65 6.12
C ASP A 71 -20.82 -22.94 5.52
N GLY A 72 -20.91 -23.81 4.51
CA GLY A 72 -22.14 -24.18 3.82
C GLY A 72 -22.71 -23.12 2.88
N ALA A 73 -22.02 -21.99 2.67
CA ALA A 73 -22.55 -20.85 1.91
C ALA A 73 -22.12 -20.84 0.42
N GLY A 74 -21.19 -21.71 0.03
CA GLY A 74 -20.59 -21.70 -1.29
C GLY A 74 -20.07 -23.06 -1.73
N PHE A 75 -19.37 -23.04 -2.85
CA PHE A 75 -18.70 -24.20 -3.43
C PHE A 75 -17.28 -23.83 -3.85
N TYR A 76 -16.40 -24.81 -3.87
CA TYR A 76 -15.03 -24.59 -4.32
C TYR A 76 -14.45 -25.79 -5.06
N ARG A 77 -13.38 -25.54 -5.82
CA ARG A 77 -12.49 -26.57 -6.36
C ARG A 77 -11.05 -26.09 -6.29
N HIS A 78 -10.14 -26.98 -5.90
CA HIS A 78 -8.71 -26.73 -5.92
C HIS A 78 -8.08 -27.29 -7.20
N TYR A 79 -7.01 -26.64 -7.64
CA TYR A 79 -6.26 -27.00 -8.83
C TYR A 79 -4.76 -26.95 -8.56
N ARG A 80 -4.02 -27.81 -9.24
CA ARG A 80 -2.56 -27.83 -9.24
C ARG A 80 -2.04 -27.32 -10.57
N GLY A 81 -1.14 -26.34 -10.53
CA GLY A 81 -0.54 -25.72 -11.71
C GLY A 81 0.91 -25.31 -11.43
N LEU A 82 1.37 -24.27 -12.13
CA LEU A 82 2.66 -23.62 -11.79
C LEU A 82 2.63 -23.06 -10.36
N PHE A 83 1.47 -22.51 -9.97
CA PHE A 83 1.10 -22.23 -8.59
C PHE A 83 -0.18 -22.99 -8.29
N ASP A 84 -0.35 -23.47 -7.05
CA ASP A 84 -1.64 -23.99 -6.62
C ASP A 84 -2.67 -22.85 -6.64
N TRP A 85 -3.85 -23.15 -7.15
CA TRP A 85 -4.94 -22.19 -7.27
C TRP A 85 -6.28 -22.81 -6.95
N SER A 86 -7.29 -21.99 -6.77
CA SER A 86 -8.64 -22.42 -6.42
C SER A 86 -9.66 -21.52 -7.05
N ILE A 87 -10.85 -22.07 -7.28
CA ILE A 87 -12.02 -21.30 -7.64
C ILE A 87 -13.02 -21.48 -6.53
N TYR A 88 -13.52 -20.38 -6.00
CA TYR A 88 -14.59 -20.34 -5.00
C TYR A 88 -15.80 -19.63 -5.60
N PHE A 89 -16.97 -20.18 -5.36
CA PHE A 89 -18.27 -19.63 -5.73
C PHE A 89 -19.07 -19.34 -4.46
N HIS A 90 -19.67 -18.16 -4.41
CA HIS A 90 -20.72 -17.83 -3.43
C HIS A 90 -21.87 -17.10 -4.16
N PRO A 91 -23.15 -17.33 -3.79
CA PRO A 91 -24.29 -16.81 -4.55
C PRO A 91 -24.27 -15.29 -4.81
N LYS A 92 -23.76 -14.52 -3.83
CA LYS A 92 -23.66 -13.05 -3.90
C LYS A 92 -22.45 -12.56 -4.69
N THR A 93 -21.35 -13.30 -4.71
CA THR A 93 -20.07 -12.82 -5.28
C THR A 93 -19.72 -13.52 -6.58
N LYS A 94 -20.37 -14.64 -6.91
CA LYS A 94 -20.08 -15.50 -8.07
C LYS A 94 -18.71 -16.17 -7.95
N ALA A 95 -18.26 -16.79 -9.05
CA ALA A 95 -17.05 -17.61 -9.06
C ALA A 95 -15.80 -16.76 -9.32
N HIS A 96 -14.83 -16.87 -8.41
CA HIS A 96 -13.57 -16.15 -8.48
C HIS A 96 -12.39 -17.09 -8.26
N SER A 97 -11.32 -16.82 -9.00
CA SER A 97 -10.06 -17.55 -8.91
C SER A 97 -9.12 -16.89 -7.90
N ILE A 98 -8.38 -17.71 -7.16
CA ILE A 98 -7.35 -17.28 -6.21
C ILE A 98 -6.14 -18.19 -6.33
N MET A 99 -4.93 -17.62 -6.41
CA MET A 99 -3.71 -18.36 -6.72
C MET A 99 -2.50 -17.82 -5.97
N GLY A 100 -1.45 -18.66 -5.87
CA GLY A 100 -0.14 -18.24 -5.38
C GLY A 100 -0.15 -17.69 -3.96
N PRO A 101 0.70 -16.69 -3.64
CA PRO A 101 0.85 -16.19 -2.27
C PRO A 101 -0.47 -15.69 -1.63
N PRO A 102 -1.34 -14.92 -2.32
CA PRO A 102 -2.62 -14.53 -1.75
C PRO A 102 -3.51 -15.71 -1.34
N ARG A 103 -3.49 -16.82 -2.11
CA ARG A 103 -4.21 -18.04 -1.76
C ARG A 103 -3.68 -18.66 -0.48
N GLU A 104 -2.36 -18.80 -0.37
CA GLU A 104 -1.71 -19.38 0.81
C GLU A 104 -1.98 -18.55 2.06
N LYS A 105 -1.96 -17.22 1.91
CA LYS A 105 -2.33 -16.30 2.98
C LYS A 105 -3.76 -16.50 3.42
N TRP A 106 -4.71 -16.51 2.49
CA TRP A 106 -6.12 -16.73 2.80
C TRP A 106 -6.37 -18.09 3.46
N ALA A 107 -5.68 -19.14 2.99
CA ALA A 107 -5.70 -20.46 3.62
C ALA A 107 -5.24 -20.42 5.07
N SER A 108 -4.14 -19.71 5.37
CA SER A 108 -3.60 -19.56 6.72
C SER A 108 -4.54 -18.81 7.67
N LEU A 109 -5.45 -17.99 7.12
CA LEU A 109 -6.46 -17.24 7.87
C LEU A 109 -7.77 -18.03 8.07
N GLY A 110 -7.86 -19.24 7.51
CA GLY A 110 -9.06 -20.09 7.63
C GLY A 110 -10.03 -19.99 6.46
N TRP A 111 -9.56 -19.62 5.26
CA TRP A 111 -10.35 -19.61 4.02
C TRP A 111 -11.61 -18.74 4.14
N GLU A 112 -12.77 -19.20 3.65
CA GLU A 112 -14.03 -18.46 3.65
C GLU A 112 -14.57 -18.15 5.05
N ARG A 113 -14.10 -18.88 6.08
CA ARG A 113 -14.41 -18.61 7.49
C ARG A 113 -13.53 -17.51 8.10
N SER A 114 -12.51 -17.05 7.38
CA SER A 114 -11.69 -15.92 7.82
C SER A 114 -12.51 -14.62 7.85
N PRO A 115 -12.03 -13.57 8.56
CA PRO A 115 -12.69 -12.26 8.56
C PRO A 115 -12.91 -11.67 7.16
N LEU A 116 -12.10 -12.07 6.17
CA LEU A 116 -12.19 -11.60 4.79
C LEU A 116 -13.44 -12.12 4.05
N GLY A 117 -13.92 -13.33 4.38
CA GLY A 117 -14.98 -14.02 3.65
C GLY A 117 -14.53 -14.56 2.29
N TYR A 118 -15.44 -14.54 1.32
CA TYR A 118 -15.21 -15.02 -0.05
C TYR A 118 -14.48 -13.99 -0.92
N PRO A 119 -13.70 -14.43 -1.92
CA PRO A 119 -13.20 -13.54 -2.96
C PRO A 119 -14.35 -12.88 -3.74
N ILE A 120 -14.16 -11.61 -4.09
CA ILE A 120 -15.09 -10.82 -4.94
C ILE A 120 -14.42 -10.34 -6.24
N SER A 121 -13.13 -10.65 -6.40
CA SER A 121 -12.35 -10.40 -7.60
C SER A 121 -11.45 -11.60 -7.87
N ASP A 122 -10.95 -11.72 -9.10
CA ASP A 122 -9.72 -12.48 -9.32
C ASP A 122 -8.50 -11.71 -8.77
N GLY A 123 -7.35 -12.36 -8.74
CA GLY A 123 -6.09 -11.67 -8.46
C GLY A 123 -5.72 -10.69 -9.57
N SER A 124 -5.36 -9.46 -9.20
CA SER A 124 -4.90 -8.41 -10.10
C SER A 124 -3.44 -8.09 -9.85
N LEU A 125 -2.68 -7.89 -10.92
CA LEU A 125 -1.29 -7.44 -10.83
C LEU A 125 -1.26 -5.99 -10.34
N ILE A 126 -0.29 -5.69 -9.48
CA ILE A 126 0.11 -4.32 -9.19
C ILE A 126 1.03 -3.87 -10.32
N GLU A 127 1.00 -2.57 -10.65
CA GLU A 127 1.83 -1.99 -11.71
C GLU A 127 3.30 -2.41 -11.61
N ASN A 128 3.96 -2.47 -12.77
CA ASN A 128 5.35 -2.91 -12.92
C ASN A 128 5.64 -4.32 -12.35
N ASN A 129 4.61 -5.19 -12.29
CA ASN A 129 4.69 -6.54 -11.70
C ASN A 129 5.24 -6.56 -10.28
N SER A 130 5.03 -5.48 -9.52
CA SER A 130 5.52 -5.34 -8.15
C SER A 130 4.75 -6.19 -7.14
N GLY A 131 3.68 -6.86 -7.55
CA GLY A 131 2.90 -7.71 -6.68
C GLY A 131 1.55 -8.13 -7.26
N VAL A 132 0.74 -8.75 -6.40
CA VAL A 132 -0.64 -9.18 -6.69
C VAL A 132 -1.53 -8.77 -5.53
N TYR A 133 -2.72 -8.26 -5.82
CA TYR A 133 -3.75 -8.05 -4.81
C TYR A 133 -5.05 -8.74 -5.20
N GLN A 134 -5.88 -9.03 -4.20
CA GLN A 134 -7.18 -9.63 -4.39
C GLN A 134 -8.18 -9.12 -3.36
N TYR A 135 -9.36 -8.73 -3.83
CA TYR A 135 -10.45 -8.29 -2.98
C TYR A 135 -11.30 -9.46 -2.51
N PHE A 136 -11.75 -9.34 -1.27
CA PHE A 136 -12.68 -10.22 -0.59
C PHE A 136 -13.88 -9.42 -0.08
N GLN A 137 -14.92 -10.10 0.37
CA GLN A 137 -16.15 -9.47 0.85
C GLN A 137 -15.89 -8.37 1.89
N ASN A 138 -14.96 -8.62 2.81
CA ASN A 138 -14.69 -7.73 3.95
C ASN A 138 -13.21 -7.33 4.06
N GLY A 139 -12.48 -7.36 2.95
CA GLY A 139 -11.08 -6.96 2.97
C GLY A 139 -10.32 -7.21 1.69
N ILE A 140 -9.00 -7.14 1.80
CA ILE A 140 -8.07 -7.32 0.71
C ILE A 140 -6.86 -8.12 1.19
N ILE A 141 -6.29 -8.93 0.30
CA ILE A 141 -4.94 -9.47 0.47
C ILE A 141 -4.04 -8.83 -0.57
N ILE A 142 -2.89 -8.31 -0.11
CA ILE A 142 -1.86 -7.74 -0.96
C ILE A 142 -0.57 -8.52 -0.74
N TRP A 143 0.05 -8.96 -1.83
CA TRP A 143 1.39 -9.49 -1.88
C TRP A 143 2.28 -8.57 -2.70
N ILE A 144 3.41 -8.16 -2.14
CA ILE A 144 4.43 -7.33 -2.78
C ILE A 144 5.69 -8.17 -2.98
N ASN A 145 6.27 -8.06 -4.17
CA ASN A 145 7.55 -8.64 -4.53
C ASN A 145 8.50 -7.55 -5.03
N LEU A 146 9.13 -6.86 -4.08
CA LEU A 146 10.12 -5.83 -4.33
C LEU A 146 11.41 -6.23 -3.62
N ILE A 147 12.55 -5.95 -4.26
CA ILE A 147 13.87 -6.31 -3.71
C ILE A 147 14.01 -5.73 -2.30
N GLY A 148 14.12 -6.61 -1.29
CA GLY A 148 14.25 -6.24 0.11
C GLY A 148 12.97 -5.73 0.80
N GLN A 149 11.81 -5.76 0.13
CA GLN A 149 10.53 -5.23 0.64
C GLN A 149 9.36 -6.18 0.36
N ASN A 150 9.62 -7.50 0.29
CA ASN A 150 8.56 -8.49 0.10
C ASN A 150 7.60 -8.47 1.28
N THR A 151 6.31 -8.25 1.03
CA THR A 151 5.27 -8.30 2.04
C THR A 151 4.12 -9.18 1.59
N ILE A 152 3.42 -9.77 2.56
CA ILE A 152 2.12 -10.38 2.34
C ILE A 152 1.23 -10.06 3.53
N ALA A 153 0.12 -9.39 3.27
CA ALA A 153 -0.73 -8.90 4.32
C ALA A 153 -2.20 -8.93 3.91
N ALA A 154 -3.03 -9.29 4.88
CA ALA A 154 -4.47 -9.18 4.80
C ALA A 154 -4.93 -7.96 5.61
N VAL A 155 -5.82 -7.17 5.04
CA VAL A 155 -6.42 -5.99 5.67
C VAL A 155 -7.93 -6.19 5.70
N TRP A 156 -8.52 -6.15 6.89
CA TRP A 156 -9.97 -6.32 7.12
C TRP A 156 -10.45 -5.41 8.25
N GLY A 157 -11.74 -5.49 8.57
CA GLY A 157 -12.32 -4.81 9.74
C GLY A 157 -12.22 -3.28 9.67
N PRO A 158 -12.12 -2.59 10.83
CA PRO A 158 -12.12 -1.12 10.87
C PRO A 158 -11.02 -0.46 10.03
N ILE A 159 -9.85 -1.10 9.89
CA ILE A 159 -8.75 -0.60 9.07
C ILE A 159 -9.11 -0.68 7.57
N TRP A 160 -9.74 -1.77 7.14
CA TRP A 160 -10.21 -1.91 5.76
C TRP A 160 -11.26 -0.86 5.37
N GLU A 161 -12.15 -0.50 6.28
CA GLU A 161 -13.18 0.53 6.03
C GLU A 161 -12.58 1.89 5.65
N ILE A 162 -11.37 2.17 6.12
CA ILE A 162 -10.60 3.36 5.74
C ILE A 162 -9.78 3.08 4.49
N TYR A 163 -9.00 1.99 4.51
CA TYR A 163 -8.04 1.69 3.45
C TYR A 163 -8.70 1.52 2.06
N LYS A 164 -9.92 1.00 2.00
CA LYS A 164 -10.66 0.80 0.73
C LYS A 164 -11.01 2.08 -0.03
N GLN A 165 -10.82 3.24 0.59
CA GLN A 165 -11.02 4.55 -0.03
C GLN A 165 -9.82 4.99 -0.87
N TYR A 166 -8.69 4.28 -0.76
CA TYR A 166 -7.44 4.61 -1.43
C TYR A 166 -7.02 3.55 -2.45
N THR A 167 -6.14 3.94 -3.36
CA THR A 167 -5.40 2.98 -4.18
C THR A 167 -4.10 2.56 -3.49
N ILE A 168 -3.57 1.39 -3.87
CA ILE A 168 -2.27 0.91 -3.38
C ILE A 168 -1.14 1.86 -3.78
N LEU A 169 -1.24 2.54 -4.92
CA LEU A 169 -0.23 3.49 -5.38
C LEU A 169 -0.27 4.79 -4.57
N ASP A 170 -1.47 5.34 -4.33
CA ASP A 170 -1.62 6.62 -3.64
C ASP A 170 -1.34 6.52 -2.14
N PHE A 171 -1.79 5.43 -1.51
CA PHE A 171 -1.64 5.23 -0.06
C PHE A 171 -0.41 4.43 0.31
N GLY A 172 -0.05 3.45 -0.50
CA GLY A 172 0.93 2.44 -0.19
C GLY A 172 0.33 1.10 0.14
N TYR A 173 1.21 0.12 0.30
CA TYR A 173 0.88 -1.27 0.58
C TYR A 173 1.10 -1.60 2.07
N PRO A 174 0.30 -2.51 2.65
CA PRO A 174 0.45 -2.94 4.03
C PRO A 174 1.76 -3.68 4.27
N LEU A 175 2.42 -3.39 5.39
CA LEU A 175 3.66 -4.05 5.81
C LEU A 175 3.43 -5.34 6.61
N SER A 176 2.24 -5.50 7.17
CA SER A 176 1.81 -6.71 7.87
C SER A 176 0.29 -6.80 7.92
N ASP A 177 -0.23 -7.94 8.37
CA ASP A 177 -1.60 -7.99 8.91
C ASP A 177 -1.77 -7.02 10.09
N GLU A 178 -3.01 -6.84 10.53
CA GLU A 178 -3.35 -6.10 11.73
C GLU A 178 -2.50 -6.55 12.94
N LYS A 179 -1.86 -5.57 13.59
CA LYS A 179 -1.15 -5.74 14.85
C LYS A 179 -1.99 -5.17 15.99
N PRO A 180 -2.06 -5.85 17.14
CA PRO A 180 -2.71 -5.29 18.31
C PRO A 180 -1.89 -4.12 18.85
N THR A 181 -2.56 -3.07 19.32
CA THR A 181 -1.90 -2.04 20.13
C THR A 181 -1.53 -2.59 21.50
N ILE A 182 -0.66 -1.89 22.24
CA ILE A 182 -0.23 -2.33 23.57
C ILE A 182 -1.45 -2.48 24.49
N GLY A 183 -1.52 -3.63 25.18
CA GLY A 183 -2.64 -3.96 26.06
C GLY A 183 -3.93 -4.35 25.32
N GLY A 184 -3.89 -4.58 24.01
CA GLY A 184 -5.07 -5.02 23.23
C GLY A 184 -6.17 -3.96 23.15
N ARG A 185 -5.80 -2.68 23.27
CA ARG A 185 -6.73 -1.54 23.28
C ARG A 185 -7.31 -1.23 21.90
N GLY A 186 -6.85 -1.89 20.85
CA GLY A 186 -7.22 -1.66 19.46
C GLY A 186 -6.26 -2.37 18.50
N GLY A 187 -6.26 -1.96 17.24
CA GLY A 187 -5.42 -2.53 16.21
C GLY A 187 -4.85 -1.49 15.26
N TYR A 188 -3.75 -1.82 14.60
CA TYR A 188 -3.09 -0.93 13.65
C TYR A 188 -2.37 -1.69 12.52
N ILE A 189 -2.15 -0.99 11.40
CA ILE A 189 -1.29 -1.42 10.30
C ILE A 189 -0.44 -0.24 9.82
N TYR A 190 0.84 -0.51 9.54
CA TYR A 190 1.70 0.40 8.81
C TYR A 190 1.64 0.12 7.30
N PHE A 191 1.60 1.20 6.52
CA PHE A 191 1.54 1.17 5.06
C PHE A 191 2.73 1.92 4.48
N ARG A 192 3.43 1.31 3.53
CA ARG A 192 4.57 1.91 2.85
C ARG A 192 4.17 2.44 1.50
N HIS A 193 4.42 3.72 1.28
CA HIS A 193 4.27 4.31 -0.03
C HIS A 193 5.38 3.81 -0.97
N PRO A 194 5.11 3.50 -2.25
CA PRO A 194 6.13 3.01 -3.17
C PRO A 194 7.33 3.96 -3.31
N ASP A 195 7.07 5.26 -3.33
CA ASP A 195 8.09 6.30 -3.53
C ASP A 195 8.66 6.91 -2.24
N SER A 196 8.26 6.39 -1.06
CA SER A 196 8.73 6.94 0.22
C SER A 196 8.92 5.86 1.28
N HIS A 197 10.03 5.96 2.00
CA HIS A 197 10.28 5.14 3.19
C HIS A 197 9.51 5.61 4.44
N GLN A 198 8.67 6.64 4.30
CA GLN A 198 7.86 7.13 5.40
C GLN A 198 6.54 6.36 5.49
N ASP A 199 6.46 5.49 6.47
CA ASP A 199 5.29 4.63 6.65
C ASP A 199 4.10 5.42 7.21
N ARG A 200 2.94 5.29 6.55
CA ARG A 200 1.64 5.79 7.00
C ARG A 200 1.04 4.79 7.99
N LEU A 201 0.22 5.26 8.92
CA LEU A 201 -0.42 4.42 9.93
C LEU A 201 -1.93 4.51 9.78
N ILE A 202 -2.61 3.36 9.85
CA ILE A 202 -4.04 3.33 10.17
C ILE A 202 -4.19 2.62 11.51
N ILE A 203 -4.85 3.26 12.47
CA ILE A 203 -5.02 2.77 13.84
C ILE A 203 -6.45 3.02 14.32
N TYR A 204 -6.98 2.11 15.14
CA TYR A 204 -8.25 2.30 15.84
C TYR A 204 -8.16 1.88 17.30
N LYS A 205 -9.07 2.41 18.12
CA LYS A 205 -9.31 1.97 19.50
C LYS A 205 -10.51 1.04 19.54
N LYS A 206 -10.40 -0.07 20.26
CA LYS A 206 -11.51 -1.00 20.49
C LYS A 206 -12.63 -0.28 21.23
N GLY A 207 -13.85 -0.40 20.70
CA GLY A 207 -15.03 0.31 21.22
C GLY A 207 -15.26 1.70 20.62
N HIS A 208 -14.41 2.15 19.70
CA HIS A 208 -14.69 3.31 18.86
C HIS A 208 -15.21 2.85 17.49
N ASP A 209 -15.96 3.72 16.83
CA ASP A 209 -16.71 3.38 15.61
C ASP A 209 -15.84 3.32 14.35
N ARG A 210 -14.60 3.84 14.41
CA ARG A 210 -13.78 4.08 13.21
C ARG A 210 -12.27 3.99 13.48
N ALA A 211 -11.53 3.61 12.45
CA ALA A 211 -10.07 3.77 12.38
C ALA A 211 -9.69 5.13 11.78
N TYR A 212 -8.46 5.59 12.02
CA TYR A 212 -7.98 6.88 11.51
C TYR A 212 -6.58 6.75 10.91
N VAL A 213 -6.33 7.54 9.87
CA VAL A 213 -5.00 7.67 9.27
C VAL A 213 -4.16 8.62 10.12
N VAL A 214 -2.91 8.27 10.39
CA VAL A 214 -1.91 9.17 10.97
C VAL A 214 -0.71 9.22 10.02
N TYR A 215 -0.53 10.36 9.34
CA TYR A 215 0.55 10.54 8.37
C TYR A 215 1.93 10.68 9.05
N PRO A 216 3.04 10.41 8.34
CA PRO A 216 4.36 10.30 8.95
C PRO A 216 4.81 11.50 9.79
N GLY A 217 4.57 12.72 9.33
CA GLY A 217 4.93 13.95 10.06
C GLY A 217 4.18 14.09 11.39
N MET A 218 2.88 13.80 11.39
CA MET A 218 2.04 13.80 12.59
C MET A 218 2.41 12.65 13.53
N ARG A 219 2.57 11.45 12.95
CA ARG A 219 2.88 10.20 13.63
C ARG A 219 4.19 10.27 14.40
N ALA A 220 5.23 10.84 13.82
CA ALA A 220 6.53 10.95 14.47
C ALA A 220 6.42 11.72 15.79
N LYS A 221 5.73 12.87 15.80
CA LYS A 221 5.52 13.65 17.01
C LYS A 221 4.57 12.97 18.00
N TRP A 222 3.49 12.37 17.51
CA TRP A 222 2.57 11.61 18.35
C TRP A 222 3.29 10.45 19.07
N GLN A 223 4.18 9.73 18.39
CA GLN A 223 5.00 8.66 18.98
C GLN A 223 6.03 9.18 19.97
N GLU A 224 6.66 10.33 19.71
CA GLU A 224 7.56 11.00 20.67
C GLU A 224 6.83 11.34 21.98
N LEU A 225 5.54 11.71 21.89
CA LEU A 225 4.68 12.01 23.03
C LEU A 225 4.07 10.75 23.69
N GLY A 226 4.55 9.56 23.34
CA GLY A 226 4.11 8.28 23.91
C GLY A 226 3.01 7.56 23.13
N GLY A 227 2.62 8.06 21.96
CA GLY A 227 1.64 7.44 21.08
C GLY A 227 0.29 7.22 21.76
N GLU A 228 -0.29 6.04 21.55
CA GLU A 228 -1.60 5.67 22.10
C GLU A 228 -1.59 5.48 23.63
N LEU A 229 -0.40 5.41 24.23
CA LEU A 229 -0.21 5.37 25.69
C LEU A 229 0.14 6.74 26.28
N GLY A 230 0.44 7.71 25.41
CA GLY A 230 0.79 9.07 25.76
C GLY A 230 -0.40 9.89 26.22
N SER A 231 -0.14 11.14 26.60
CA SER A 231 -1.18 12.07 27.06
C SER A 231 -2.23 12.40 25.99
N LEU A 232 -1.87 12.27 24.70
CA LEU A 232 -2.80 12.48 23.59
C LEU A 232 -3.75 11.29 23.37
N GLY A 233 -3.34 10.06 23.65
CA GLY A 233 -4.14 8.87 23.40
C GLY A 233 -4.37 8.60 21.90
N PHE A 234 -5.50 7.96 21.57
CA PHE A 234 -5.82 7.57 20.19
C PHE A 234 -6.28 8.76 19.33
N PRO A 235 -6.09 8.71 17.99
CA PRO A 235 -6.72 9.67 17.09
C PRO A 235 -8.25 9.51 17.11
N ILE A 236 -8.94 10.64 16.97
CA ILE A 236 -10.42 10.73 16.91
C ILE A 236 -10.93 11.52 15.69
N SER A 237 -10.02 11.99 14.83
CA SER A 237 -10.33 12.60 13.54
C SER A 237 -9.32 12.18 12.49
N GLU A 238 -9.70 12.35 11.22
CA GLU A 238 -8.73 12.39 10.12
C GLU A 238 -7.87 13.66 10.25
N GLU A 239 -6.81 13.73 9.45
CA GLU A 239 -6.03 14.95 9.25
C GLU A 239 -6.84 15.94 8.41
N GLU A 240 -7.18 17.09 9.00
CA GLU A 240 -8.01 18.13 8.38
C GLU A 240 -7.13 19.34 8.03
N GLY A 241 -7.42 20.00 6.90
CA GLY A 241 -6.76 21.27 6.56
C GLY A 241 -7.06 22.34 7.61
N ARG A 242 -6.07 23.15 7.98
CA ARG A 242 -6.22 24.22 8.97
C ARG A 242 -6.21 25.61 8.30
N PRO A 243 -7.37 26.27 8.15
CA PRO A 243 -7.43 27.61 7.58
C PRO A 243 -6.56 28.60 8.35
N GLY A 244 -5.80 29.44 7.64
CA GLY A 244 -4.93 30.47 8.22
C GLY A 244 -3.50 30.05 8.57
N TYR A 245 -3.08 28.82 8.24
CA TYR A 245 -1.74 28.28 8.57
C TYR A 245 -0.90 27.88 7.34
N ASN A 246 -1.02 28.58 6.20
CA ASN A 246 -0.25 28.33 4.96
C ASN A 246 -0.19 26.84 4.54
N GLY A 247 -1.34 26.17 4.49
CA GLY A 247 -1.41 24.74 4.12
C GLY A 247 -1.07 23.77 5.26
N GLY A 248 -1.02 24.24 6.51
CA GLY A 248 -0.95 23.36 7.68
C GLY A 248 -2.20 22.51 7.88
N THR A 249 -2.03 21.42 8.62
CA THR A 249 -3.07 20.45 8.95
C THR A 249 -3.19 20.28 10.46
N ILE A 250 -4.33 19.77 10.90
CA ILE A 250 -4.60 19.46 12.30
C ILE A 250 -5.20 18.07 12.40
N GLN A 251 -4.80 17.33 13.42
CA GLN A 251 -5.43 16.07 13.78
C GLN A 251 -5.75 16.06 15.28
N ARG A 252 -6.97 15.61 15.60
CA ARG A 252 -7.47 15.54 16.96
C ARG A 252 -7.25 14.13 17.53
N PHE A 253 -6.87 14.11 18.80
CA PHE A 253 -6.67 12.94 19.63
C PHE A 253 -7.51 13.07 20.92
N GLU A 254 -7.66 11.98 21.66
CA GLU A 254 -8.48 11.95 22.89
C GLU A 254 -8.09 13.03 23.91
N GLY A 255 -6.80 13.32 24.03
CA GLY A 255 -6.24 14.27 25.00
C GLY A 255 -5.75 15.60 24.44
N GLY A 256 -6.06 15.91 23.17
CA GLY A 256 -5.66 17.18 22.54
C GLY A 256 -5.47 17.05 21.03
N SER A 257 -4.90 18.08 20.40
CA SER A 257 -4.65 18.09 18.95
C SER A 257 -3.18 18.28 18.65
N LEU A 258 -2.74 17.72 17.53
CA LEU A 258 -1.46 18.06 16.92
C LEU A 258 -1.71 18.87 15.65
N ILE A 259 -0.87 19.88 15.44
CA ILE A 259 -0.88 20.72 14.24
C ILE A 259 0.43 20.47 13.52
N TRP A 260 0.35 20.19 12.23
CA TRP A 260 1.50 20.19 11.34
C TRP A 260 1.44 21.44 10.47
N THR A 261 2.57 22.12 10.30
CA THR A 261 2.72 23.10 9.23
C THR A 261 3.99 22.81 8.45
N PRO A 262 4.04 23.24 7.17
CA PRO A 262 5.26 23.12 6.39
C PRO A 262 6.46 23.84 7.03
N SER A 263 6.25 24.97 7.72
CA SER A 263 7.32 25.81 8.27
C SER A 263 7.84 25.39 9.64
N THR A 264 7.01 24.80 10.50
CA THR A 264 7.39 24.46 11.88
C THR A 264 7.37 22.96 12.18
N GLY A 265 6.90 22.13 11.24
CA GLY A 265 6.62 20.73 11.50
C GLY A 265 5.46 20.55 12.49
N THR A 266 5.41 19.41 13.17
CA THR A 266 4.31 19.04 14.07
C THR A 266 4.52 19.51 15.50
N TYR A 267 3.51 20.17 16.10
CA TYR A 267 3.51 20.61 17.50
C TYR A 267 2.12 20.45 18.14
N LEU A 268 2.08 20.52 19.48
CA LEU A 268 0.84 20.37 20.26
C LEU A 268 0.00 21.66 20.17
N GLU A 269 -1.29 21.52 19.95
CA GLU A 269 -2.21 22.66 20.00
C GLU A 269 -2.21 23.33 21.39
N GLY A 270 -2.08 24.65 21.41
CA GLY A 270 -1.94 25.42 22.66
C GLY A 270 -0.51 25.52 23.21
N SER A 271 0.42 24.69 22.74
CA SER A 271 1.85 25.02 22.88
C SER A 271 2.17 26.20 21.96
N GLN A 272 3.08 27.09 22.37
CA GLN A 272 3.66 28.02 21.41
C GLN A 272 4.18 27.17 20.24
N PRO A 273 3.81 27.47 18.98
CA PRO A 273 4.50 26.90 17.84
C PRO A 273 5.99 27.07 18.15
N PRO A 274 6.86 26.07 17.89
CA PRO A 274 8.27 26.19 18.21
C PRO A 274 8.74 27.59 17.81
N GLN A 275 8.97 28.45 18.81
CA GLN A 275 9.33 29.83 18.56
C GLN A 275 10.66 29.72 17.83
N THR A 276 10.68 30.09 16.55
CA THR A 276 11.93 30.30 15.82
C THR A 276 12.55 31.56 16.39
N ASN A 277 13.02 31.50 17.65
CA ASN A 277 14.02 32.40 18.15
C ASN A 277 15.20 32.25 17.20
N HIS A 278 15.36 33.24 16.35
CA HIS A 278 16.48 33.39 15.43
C HIS A 278 17.78 33.50 16.23
N THR A 279 18.28 32.39 16.77
CA THR A 279 19.67 32.25 17.22
C THR A 279 20.13 30.78 17.38
N THR A 280 19.42 29.81 16.83
CA THR A 280 20.00 28.50 16.49
C THR A 280 19.42 28.01 15.16
N THR A 281 20.28 27.88 14.16
CA THR A 281 20.00 27.31 12.84
C THR A 281 19.22 26.00 12.96
N PRO A 282 18.12 25.77 12.23
CA PRO A 282 17.38 24.51 12.29
C PRO A 282 18.29 23.37 11.87
N THR A 283 18.56 22.43 12.78
CA THR A 283 19.44 21.29 12.53
C THR A 283 18.81 20.24 11.61
N VAL A 284 17.57 20.45 11.16
CA VAL A 284 16.82 19.54 10.29
C VAL A 284 16.41 20.27 9.03
N GLY A 285 17.14 20.01 7.95
CA GLY A 285 16.92 20.52 6.61
C GLY A 285 17.93 19.86 5.67
N TYR A 286 17.75 20.01 4.37
CA TYR A 286 18.63 19.40 3.37
C TYR A 286 19.45 20.47 2.66
N SER A 287 20.70 20.15 2.34
CA SER A 287 21.55 21.06 1.54
C SER A 287 21.08 21.09 0.09
N LYS A 288 20.69 19.94 -0.44
CA LYS A 288 20.25 19.79 -1.82
C LYS A 288 19.37 18.58 -2.02
N VAL A 289 18.66 18.57 -3.14
CA VAL A 289 17.86 17.44 -3.62
C VAL A 289 18.25 17.11 -5.05
N MET A 290 18.30 15.82 -5.36
CA MET A 290 18.60 15.30 -6.69
C MET A 290 17.29 14.90 -7.36
N ILE A 291 17.07 15.33 -8.59
CA ILE A 291 15.83 15.11 -9.35
C ILE A 291 16.17 14.40 -10.66
N ASN A 292 15.54 13.26 -10.89
CA ASN A 292 15.57 12.56 -12.16
C ASN A 292 14.20 12.58 -12.83
N ASN A 293 14.21 12.73 -14.15
CA ASN A 293 13.02 12.56 -14.96
C ASN A 293 12.87 11.09 -15.39
N CYS A 294 12.02 10.36 -14.68
CA CYS A 294 11.58 9.01 -15.04
C CYS A 294 10.12 8.99 -15.50
N ASN A 295 9.68 10.05 -16.19
CA ASN A 295 8.33 10.15 -16.71
C ASN A 295 8.06 9.00 -17.67
N THR A 296 7.09 8.14 -17.32
CA THR A 296 6.75 6.92 -18.06
C THR A 296 6.33 7.19 -19.51
N ALA A 297 5.78 8.37 -19.77
CA ALA A 297 5.43 8.82 -21.11
C ALA A 297 6.63 9.32 -21.92
N ARG A 298 7.84 9.26 -21.35
CA ARG A 298 9.12 9.72 -21.92
C ARG A 298 9.09 11.18 -22.38
N ARG A 299 8.29 12.00 -21.70
CA ARG A 299 8.16 13.44 -21.96
C ARG A 299 9.11 14.24 -21.06
N PRO A 300 9.51 15.44 -21.49
CA PRO A 300 10.24 16.34 -20.62
C PRO A 300 9.37 16.79 -19.45
N ILE A 301 10.00 17.05 -18.30
CA ILE A 301 9.37 17.67 -17.14
C ILE A 301 10.05 19.01 -16.85
N THR A 302 9.28 20.00 -16.42
CA THR A 302 9.81 21.29 -15.97
C THR A 302 9.80 21.34 -14.44
N VAL A 303 10.96 21.59 -13.84
CA VAL A 303 11.13 21.77 -12.40
C VAL A 303 10.88 23.23 -12.04
N TRP A 304 9.94 23.43 -11.13
CA TRP A 304 9.56 24.70 -10.53
C TRP A 304 9.85 24.68 -9.04
N VAL A 305 10.22 25.84 -8.50
CA VAL A 305 10.40 26.03 -7.06
C VAL A 305 9.70 27.29 -6.61
N ASP A 306 8.91 27.20 -5.54
CA ASP A 306 8.40 28.34 -4.79
C ASP A 306 9.09 28.38 -3.43
N ASP A 307 9.78 29.47 -3.14
CA ASP A 307 10.46 29.73 -1.88
C ASP A 307 9.71 30.72 -0.97
N GLY A 308 8.44 30.94 -1.25
CA GLY A 308 7.57 31.94 -0.62
C GLY A 308 7.45 33.23 -1.43
N SER A 309 8.20 33.37 -2.54
CA SER A 309 8.10 34.50 -3.47
C SER A 309 7.26 34.22 -4.72
N GLY A 310 6.67 33.02 -4.81
CA GLY A 310 5.96 32.53 -5.98
C GLY A 310 6.83 31.55 -6.79
N PHE A 311 6.18 30.76 -7.64
CA PHE A 311 6.84 29.75 -8.44
C PHE A 311 7.82 30.34 -9.46
N GLN A 312 9.07 29.87 -9.40
CA GLN A 312 10.13 30.17 -10.34
C GLN A 312 10.48 28.92 -11.14
N GLN A 313 10.52 29.05 -12.46
CA GLN A 313 10.95 27.96 -13.34
C GLN A 313 12.47 27.82 -13.25
N LEU A 314 12.96 26.62 -12.96
CA LEU A 314 14.39 26.36 -12.85
C LEU A 314 14.96 25.68 -14.10
N LYS A 315 14.46 24.48 -14.43
CA LYS A 315 15.02 23.68 -15.52
C LYS A 315 14.01 22.70 -16.10
N THR A 316 14.06 22.53 -17.41
CA THR A 316 13.37 21.43 -18.10
C THR A 316 14.32 20.25 -18.26
N LEU A 317 13.90 19.08 -17.80
CA LEU A 317 14.65 17.84 -17.82
C LEU A 317 14.04 16.90 -18.87
N ASN A 318 14.85 16.44 -19.82
CA ASN A 318 14.46 15.36 -20.72
C ASN A 318 14.35 14.04 -19.96
N HIS A 319 13.61 13.07 -20.51
CA HIS A 319 13.49 11.74 -19.91
C HIS A 319 14.87 11.06 -19.79
N GLN A 320 15.05 10.26 -18.75
CA GLN A 320 16.32 9.58 -18.45
C GLN A 320 16.19 8.06 -18.57
N TYR A 321 15.48 7.61 -19.61
CA TYR A 321 15.36 6.20 -19.96
C TYR A 321 16.43 5.81 -20.98
N ASP A 322 17.06 4.64 -20.80
CA ASP A 322 17.83 4.00 -21.88
C ASP A 322 16.92 3.29 -22.90
N GLU A 323 17.55 2.69 -23.90
CA GLU A 323 16.90 1.87 -24.94
C GLU A 323 16.19 0.63 -24.37
N TRP A 324 16.58 0.17 -23.18
CA TRP A 324 16.02 -1.00 -22.49
C TRP A 324 14.88 -0.67 -21.53
N GLY A 325 14.57 0.61 -21.33
CA GLY A 325 13.52 1.07 -20.43
C GLY A 325 13.95 1.21 -18.96
N THR A 326 15.24 1.26 -18.68
CA THR A 326 15.79 1.50 -17.33
C THR A 326 15.87 3.00 -17.03
N CYS A 327 15.45 3.42 -15.83
CA CYS A 327 15.57 4.82 -15.38
C CYS A 327 15.96 4.94 -13.88
N PRO A 328 16.83 5.90 -13.51
CA PRO A 328 17.46 6.93 -14.34
C PRO A 328 18.77 6.49 -14.99
N VAL A 329 19.03 7.07 -16.17
CA VAL A 329 20.29 7.02 -16.90
C VAL A 329 20.86 8.43 -17.01
N GLY A 330 22.14 8.60 -16.67
CA GLY A 330 22.80 9.90 -16.57
C GLY A 330 22.66 10.56 -15.20
N ASP A 331 23.26 11.75 -15.06
CA ASP A 331 23.32 12.47 -13.80
C ASP A 331 21.98 13.15 -13.46
N PRO A 332 21.56 13.13 -12.18
CA PRO A 332 20.38 13.85 -11.73
C PRO A 332 20.58 15.37 -11.82
N TYR A 333 19.49 16.11 -11.97
CA TYR A 333 19.50 17.53 -11.72
C TYR A 333 19.64 17.80 -10.21
N VAL A 334 20.67 18.53 -9.84
CA VAL A 334 20.93 18.90 -8.45
C VAL A 334 20.34 20.28 -8.19
N LEU A 335 19.36 20.34 -7.29
CA LEU A 335 18.78 21.56 -6.78
C LEU A 335 19.34 21.84 -5.39
N GLU A 336 20.16 22.88 -5.28
CA GLU A 336 20.66 23.41 -4.01
C GLU A 336 19.54 24.17 -3.29
N LEU A 337 19.32 23.86 -2.02
CA LEU A 337 18.26 24.47 -1.22
C LEU A 337 18.81 25.66 -0.43
N LYS A 338 18.04 26.76 -0.44
CA LYS A 338 18.43 27.99 0.27
C LYS A 338 18.36 27.76 1.78
N ASN A 339 19.45 28.07 2.49
CA ASN A 339 19.53 27.88 3.93
C ASN A 339 18.43 28.69 4.66
N GLY A 340 17.66 28.05 5.51
CA GLY A 340 16.58 28.68 6.28
C GLY A 340 15.28 28.88 5.52
N VAL A 341 15.17 28.37 4.29
CA VAL A 341 14.03 28.61 3.39
C VAL A 341 13.26 27.32 3.18
N LEU A 342 11.94 27.41 3.27
CA LEU A 342 11.06 26.32 2.90
C LEU A 342 10.73 26.43 1.41
N SER A 343 11.07 25.39 0.65
CA SER A 343 10.92 25.37 -0.81
C SER A 343 9.94 24.30 -1.23
N GLN A 344 8.85 24.71 -1.88
CA GLN A 344 7.93 23.82 -2.58
C GLN A 344 8.49 23.54 -3.97
N ILE A 345 8.78 22.29 -4.27
CA ILE A 345 9.34 21.83 -5.54
C ILE A 345 8.24 21.09 -6.28
N VAL A 346 7.94 21.54 -7.49
CA VAL A 346 6.91 20.95 -8.35
C VAL A 346 7.53 20.58 -9.69
N CYS A 347 7.26 19.37 -10.17
CA CYS A 347 7.65 18.96 -11.51
C CYS A 347 6.41 18.85 -12.39
N VAL A 348 6.43 19.56 -13.52
CA VAL A 348 5.31 19.71 -14.45
C VAL A 348 5.58 18.94 -15.73
N ASP A 349 4.60 18.15 -16.18
CA ASP A 349 4.56 17.59 -17.54
C ASP A 349 3.45 18.29 -18.33
N GLU A 350 3.84 19.16 -19.25
CA GLU A 350 2.90 19.91 -20.09
C GLU A 350 2.05 19.00 -20.98
N GLY A 351 2.59 17.85 -21.38
CA GLY A 351 1.90 16.85 -22.19
C GLY A 351 1.01 15.91 -21.40
N ALA A 352 0.87 16.10 -20.09
CA ALA A 352 -0.06 15.34 -19.27
C ALA A 352 -1.52 15.61 -19.70
N LEU A 353 -2.36 14.59 -19.55
CA LEU A 353 -3.79 14.70 -19.84
C LEU A 353 -4.39 15.86 -19.02
N GLU A 354 -5.16 16.72 -19.68
CA GLU A 354 -5.79 17.93 -19.10
C GLU A 354 -4.82 19.04 -18.62
N CYS A 355 -3.51 18.90 -18.83
CA CYS A 355 -2.55 19.95 -18.53
C CYS A 355 -2.49 21.01 -19.64
N GLY A 356 -1.89 20.65 -20.78
CA GLY A 356 -1.80 21.47 -22.00
C GLY A 356 -1.04 22.79 -21.85
N VAL A 357 -0.45 23.08 -20.69
CA VAL A 357 0.34 24.29 -20.40
C VAL A 357 1.44 23.98 -19.38
N ASN A 358 2.59 24.63 -19.47
CA ASN A 358 3.62 24.55 -18.42
C ASN A 358 3.28 25.48 -17.23
N ASP A 359 2.38 25.04 -16.34
CA ASP A 359 1.90 25.82 -15.20
C ASP A 359 1.98 25.00 -13.89
N PRO A 360 2.83 25.38 -12.92
CA PRO A 360 2.97 24.67 -11.65
C PRO A 360 1.77 24.86 -10.72
N THR A 361 0.86 25.80 -10.97
CA THR A 361 -0.33 26.02 -10.15
C THR A 361 -1.48 25.07 -10.51
N LYS A 362 -1.44 24.50 -11.73
CA LYS A 362 -2.47 23.55 -12.20
C LYS A 362 -2.16 22.13 -11.73
N ALA A 363 -3.03 21.57 -10.89
CA ALA A 363 -2.89 20.20 -10.39
C ALA A 363 -2.76 19.15 -11.51
N ALA A 364 -3.51 19.31 -12.61
CA ALA A 364 -3.45 18.40 -13.77
C ALA A 364 -2.05 18.35 -14.43
N CYS A 365 -1.23 19.39 -14.25
CA CYS A 365 0.11 19.48 -14.81
C CYS A 365 1.18 18.85 -13.92
N ARG A 366 0.93 18.73 -12.61
CA ARG A 366 1.91 18.25 -11.64
C ARG A 366 2.09 16.74 -11.76
N ARG A 367 3.33 16.30 -11.93
CA ARG A 367 3.73 14.89 -11.84
C ARG A 367 4.36 14.56 -10.50
N PHE A 368 4.93 15.56 -9.84
CA PHE A 368 5.56 15.41 -8.55
C PHE A 368 5.49 16.72 -7.77
N GLU A 369 5.35 16.62 -6.45
CA GLU A 369 5.34 17.75 -5.53
C GLU A 369 5.93 17.35 -4.18
N ILE A 370 6.86 18.17 -3.67
CA ILE A 370 7.43 18.00 -2.33
C ILE A 370 7.75 19.37 -1.73
N VAL A 371 7.71 19.48 -0.40
CA VAL A 371 8.17 20.66 0.32
C VAL A 371 9.38 20.28 1.16
N LEU A 372 10.50 20.98 0.97
CA LEU A 372 11.76 20.73 1.67
C LEU A 372 12.24 21.99 2.39
N PHE A 373 12.75 21.83 3.61
CA PHE A 373 13.45 22.90 4.31
C PHE A 373 14.93 22.90 3.95
N GLY A 374 15.43 24.01 3.43
CA GLY A 374 16.83 24.17 3.07
C GLY A 374 17.73 24.41 4.27
N ASN A 375 18.83 23.65 4.35
CA ASN A 375 19.90 23.86 5.30
C ASN A 375 21.23 23.59 4.58
N SER A 376 22.04 24.62 4.33
CA SER A 376 23.29 24.48 3.57
C SER A 376 24.32 23.55 4.25
N ASN A 377 24.19 23.35 5.56
CA ASN A 377 25.01 22.42 6.35
C ASN A 377 24.30 21.08 6.59
N GLY A 378 23.09 20.91 6.07
CA GLY A 378 22.28 19.70 6.18
C GLY A 378 22.74 18.60 5.23
N PRO A 379 22.32 17.34 5.46
CA PRO A 379 22.60 16.25 4.54
C PRO A 379 21.96 16.50 3.17
N VAL A 380 22.41 15.78 2.16
CA VAL A 380 21.70 15.68 0.89
C VAL A 380 20.38 14.93 1.13
N TYR A 381 19.29 15.35 0.48
CA TYR A 381 18.01 14.66 0.56
C TYR A 381 18.19 13.16 0.21
N PRO A 382 17.71 12.24 1.05
CA PRO A 382 17.97 10.82 0.87
C PRO A 382 17.24 10.31 -0.37
N ASN A 383 18.01 9.64 -1.23
CA ASN A 383 17.62 9.14 -2.56
C ASN A 383 17.27 10.25 -3.58
N PRO A 384 17.77 10.16 -4.82
CA PRO A 384 17.28 11.00 -5.90
C PRO A 384 15.78 10.80 -6.13
N LEU A 385 15.04 11.90 -6.24
CA LEU A 385 13.65 11.89 -6.65
C LEU A 385 13.55 11.31 -8.07
N LYS A 386 12.61 10.40 -8.27
CA LYS A 386 12.25 9.86 -9.58
C LYS A 386 10.84 10.33 -9.90
N VAL A 387 10.72 11.32 -10.78
CA VAL A 387 9.43 11.87 -11.20
C VAL A 387 8.85 10.95 -12.28
N SER A 388 7.65 10.42 -12.08
CA SER A 388 7.00 9.40 -12.93
C SER A 388 5.95 9.92 -13.91
#